data_AF-A0A7R9I7X6-F1
#
_entry.id   AF-A0A7R9I7X6-F1
#
_cell.length_a   1.000
_cell.length_b   1.000
_cell.length_c   1.000
_cell.angle_alpha   90.00
_cell.angle_beta   90.00
_cell.angle_gamma   90.00
#
_symmetry.space_group_name_H-M   'P 1'
#
loop_
_entity.id
_entity.type
_entity.pdbx_description
1 polymer ?
#
loop_
_entity_poly.entity_id
_entity_poly.type
_entity_poly.pdbx_seq_one_letter_code
_entity_poly.pdbx_strand_id
1 'polypeptide(L)'
;MLANDHCKLGEEMHFELGSWLRRRYSNLLPATYNLRNIYVLSTDLDRTLMSAESNLAGLYPATDPTSPLRAQPVPIRSRPARDDDLIGGGKPCPRLYQLMRLVLSSPGVDCIRNNFDTDFQYIHLHMGVNNVGIIEACLLLDVLTVE
;
A
#
# COMPACT_ATOMS: atom_id res chain seq x y z
N MET A 1 -1.48 15.84 -13.18
CA MET A 1 -2.93 15.65 -13.05
C MET A 1 -3.13 14.41 -12.20
N LEU A 2 -3.91 14.51 -11.13
CA LEU A 2 -3.86 13.66 -9.94
C LEU A 2 -4.37 12.23 -10.23
N ALA A 3 -3.51 11.22 -10.15
CA ALA A 3 -3.89 9.80 -10.17
C ALA A 3 -4.29 9.32 -8.77
N ASN A 4 -5.24 10.01 -8.12
CA ASN A 4 -5.77 9.65 -6.80
C ASN A 4 -7.30 9.59 -6.80
N ASP A 5 -7.91 9.29 -7.95
CA ASP A 5 -9.34 9.03 -8.03
C ASP A 5 -9.61 7.58 -7.62
N HIS A 6 -10.06 7.43 -6.38
CA HIS A 6 -10.83 6.33 -5.81
C HIS A 6 -11.26 5.21 -6.78
N CYS A 7 -10.46 4.16 -6.89
CA CYS A 7 -10.76 3.01 -7.74
C CYS A 7 -11.71 2.05 -7.01
N LYS A 8 -12.97 1.97 -7.46
CA LYS A 8 -14.00 1.07 -6.93
C LYS A 8 -13.56 -0.40 -6.89
N LEU A 9 -12.79 -0.83 -7.88
CA LEU A 9 -12.24 -2.19 -7.93
C LEU A 9 -11.36 -2.47 -6.70
N GLY A 10 -10.53 -1.52 -6.29
CA GLY A 10 -9.70 -1.65 -5.09
C GLY A 10 -10.54 -1.79 -3.82
N GLU A 11 -11.64 -1.04 -3.70
CA GLU A 11 -12.56 -1.18 -2.57
C GLU A 11 -13.23 -2.55 -2.53
N GLU A 12 -13.73 -3.03 -3.67
CA GLU A 12 -14.37 -4.35 -3.82
C GLU A 12 -13.39 -5.46 -3.44
N MET A 13 -12.15 -5.40 -3.94
CA MET A 13 -11.08 -6.33 -3.59
C MET A 13 -10.81 -6.35 -2.09
N HIS A 14 -10.72 -5.18 -1.45
CA HIS A 14 -10.50 -5.10 -0.01
C HIS A 14 -11.70 -5.60 0.79
N PHE A 15 -12.92 -5.31 0.35
CA PHE A 15 -14.15 -5.82 0.96
C PHE A 15 -14.25 -7.35 0.87
N GLU A 16 -13.94 -7.94 -0.27
CA GLU A 16 -13.90 -9.38 -0.46
C GLU A 16 -12.83 -10.04 0.42
N LEU A 17 -11.64 -9.44 0.51
CA LEU A 17 -10.60 -9.88 1.43
C LEU A 17 -11.08 -9.82 2.88
N GLY A 18 -11.74 -8.74 3.30
CA GLY A 18 -12.33 -8.61 4.63
C GLY A 18 -13.37 -9.69 4.92
N SER A 19 -14.25 -9.95 3.96
CA SER A 19 -15.27 -10.99 4.03
C SER A 19 -14.66 -12.38 4.15
N TRP A 20 -13.55 -12.62 3.43
CA TRP A 20 -12.79 -13.85 3.52
C TRP A 20 -12.11 -14.00 4.90
N LEU A 21 -11.50 -12.93 5.43
CA LEU A 21 -10.91 -12.91 6.77
C LEU A 21 -11.97 -13.22 7.85
N ARG A 22 -13.19 -12.68 7.71
CA ARG A 22 -14.32 -12.97 8.60
C ARG A 22 -14.67 -14.45 8.62
N ARG A 23 -14.71 -15.09 7.44
CA ARG A 23 -14.95 -16.55 7.35
C ARG A 23 -13.82 -17.34 7.96
N ARG A 24 -12.57 -16.97 7.66
CA ARG A 24 -11.37 -17.66 8.13
C ARG A 24 -11.20 -17.60 9.64
N TYR A 25 -11.45 -16.45 10.24
CA TYR A 25 -11.22 -16.19 11.66
C TYR A 25 -12.51 -16.16 12.48
N SER A 26 -13.60 -16.76 12.00
CA SER A 26 -14.89 -16.79 12.69
C SER A 26 -14.84 -17.40 14.10
N ASN A 27 -13.93 -18.35 14.33
CA ASN A 27 -13.70 -18.99 15.63
C ASN A 27 -12.82 -18.16 16.57
N LEU A 28 -12.02 -17.23 16.03
CA LEU A 28 -11.09 -16.39 16.80
C LEU A 28 -11.69 -15.01 17.09
N LEU A 29 -12.39 -14.44 16.10
CA LEU A 29 -12.95 -13.10 16.15
C LEU A 29 -14.48 -13.19 16.37
N PRO A 30 -15.00 -12.60 17.45
CA PRO A 30 -16.43 -12.47 17.66
C PRO A 30 -17.12 -11.72 16.53
N ALA A 31 -18.42 -11.95 16.35
CA ALA A 31 -19.22 -11.25 15.35
C ALA A 31 -19.30 -9.74 15.60
N THR A 32 -19.36 -9.35 16.86
CA THR A 32 -19.35 -7.95 17.28
C THR A 32 -17.92 -7.49 17.49
N TYR A 33 -17.58 -6.33 16.92
CA TYR A 33 -16.30 -5.69 17.11
C TYR A 33 -16.02 -5.42 18.61
N ASN A 34 -14.77 -5.61 19.01
CA ASN A 34 -14.29 -5.22 20.33
C ASN A 34 -12.84 -4.71 20.21
N LEU A 35 -12.57 -3.54 20.80
CA LEU A 35 -11.26 -2.89 20.81
C LEU A 35 -10.13 -3.73 21.45
N ARG A 36 -10.47 -4.74 22.27
CA ARG A 36 -9.49 -5.63 22.89
C ARG A 36 -9.06 -6.78 21.97
N ASN A 37 -9.82 -7.06 20.90
CA ASN A 37 -9.58 -8.21 20.04
C ASN A 37 -8.71 -7.87 18.84
N ILE A 38 -8.85 -6.65 18.31
CA ILE A 38 -8.10 -6.20 17.13
C ILE A 38 -7.60 -4.77 17.31
N TYR A 39 -6.43 -4.51 16.75
CA TYR A 39 -5.85 -3.19 16.58
C TYR A 39 -5.58 -2.98 15.10
N VAL A 40 -6.13 -1.91 14.53
CA VAL A 40 -6.01 -1.60 13.10
C VAL A 40 -5.12 -0.38 12.93
N LEU A 41 -4.04 -0.54 12.16
CA LEU A 41 -3.05 0.48 11.87
C LEU A 41 -2.89 0.58 10.34
N SER A 42 -2.93 1.80 9.82
CA SER A 42 -2.71 2.10 8.40
C SER A 42 -1.78 3.30 8.25
N THR A 43 -1.13 3.43 7.09
CA THR A 43 -0.41 4.66 6.74
C THR A 43 -1.38 5.81 6.52
N ASP A 44 -0.93 7.03 6.75
CA ASP A 44 -1.73 8.25 6.57
C ASP A 44 -1.77 8.68 5.10
N LEU A 45 -2.35 7.83 4.26
CA LEU A 45 -2.61 8.04 2.84
C LEU A 45 -4.05 7.62 2.55
N ASP A 46 -4.76 8.41 1.74
CA ASP A 46 -6.18 8.17 1.45
C ASP A 46 -6.41 6.74 0.94
N ARG A 47 -5.62 6.28 -0.04
CA ARG A 47 -5.75 4.92 -0.58
C ARG A 47 -5.65 3.83 0.49
N THR A 48 -4.78 3.97 1.48
CA THR A 48 -4.58 2.94 2.51
C THR A 48 -5.60 3.02 3.63
N LEU A 49 -6.13 4.22 3.91
CA LEU A 49 -7.24 4.40 4.83
C LEU A 49 -8.54 3.83 4.23
N MET A 50 -8.85 4.17 2.98
CA MET A 50 -10.01 3.65 2.26
C MET A 50 -9.96 2.12 2.11
N SER A 51 -8.80 1.58 1.72
CA SER A 51 -8.58 0.13 1.70
C SER A 51 -8.85 -0.55 3.05
N ALA A 52 -8.42 0.07 4.15
CA ALA A 52 -8.67 -0.46 5.49
C ALA A 52 -10.15 -0.39 5.85
N GLU A 53 -10.84 0.70 5.51
CA GLU A 53 -12.29 0.86 5.72
C GLU A 53 -13.09 -0.20 4.95
N SER A 54 -12.83 -0.38 3.65
CA SER A 54 -13.51 -1.39 2.83
C SER A 54 -13.25 -2.81 3.37
N ASN A 55 -12.02 -3.10 3.80
CA ASN A 55 -11.69 -4.38 4.40
C ASN A 55 -12.44 -4.62 5.71
N LEU A 56 -12.50 -3.63 6.59
CA LEU A 56 -13.21 -3.74 7.86
C LEU A 56 -14.72 -3.85 7.66
N ALA A 57 -15.27 -3.24 6.61
CA ALA A 57 -16.68 -3.40 6.26
C ALA A 57 -17.03 -4.85 5.90
N GLY A 58 -16.13 -5.57 5.22
CA GLY A 58 -16.27 -7.01 4.98
C GLY A 58 -15.97 -7.86 6.22
N LEU A 59 -15.04 -7.43 7.08
CA LEU A 59 -14.65 -8.16 8.28
C LEU A 59 -15.71 -8.09 9.39
N TYR A 60 -16.30 -6.92 9.60
CA TYR A 60 -17.33 -6.64 10.62
C TYR A 60 -18.59 -6.05 9.98
N PRO A 61 -19.37 -6.86 9.24
CA PRO A 61 -20.65 -6.42 8.72
C PRO A 61 -21.63 -6.08 9.86
N ALA A 62 -22.69 -5.34 9.55
CA ALA A 62 -23.75 -5.05 10.52
C ALA A 62 -24.34 -6.36 11.09
N THR A 63 -24.45 -6.43 12.42
CA THR A 63 -25.06 -7.58 13.10
C THR A 63 -26.58 -7.53 13.09
N ASP A 64 -27.14 -6.32 13.01
CA ASP A 64 -28.58 -6.07 12.95
C ASP A 64 -28.95 -5.63 11.52
N PRO A 65 -29.81 -6.38 10.80
CA PRO A 65 -30.28 -6.01 9.47
C PRO A 65 -31.04 -4.68 9.41
N THR A 66 -31.56 -4.20 10.55
CA THR A 66 -32.29 -2.92 10.65
C THR A 66 -31.37 -1.74 10.92
N SER A 67 -30.09 -1.98 11.18
CA SER A 67 -29.10 -0.93 11.41
C SER A 67 -29.01 0.00 10.19
N PRO A 68 -29.01 1.32 10.38
CA PRO A 68 -28.76 2.27 9.29
C PRO A 68 -27.33 2.16 8.75
N LEU A 69 -26.40 1.60 9.55
CA LEU A 69 -25.03 1.32 9.15
C LEU A 69 -24.93 -0.06 8.50
N ARG A 70 -24.25 -0.15 7.37
CA ARG A 70 -24.00 -1.42 6.65
C ARG A 70 -22.87 -2.25 7.26
N ALA A 71 -22.01 -1.63 8.05
CA ALA A 71 -20.88 -2.24 8.75
C ALA A 71 -20.72 -1.64 10.14
N GLN A 72 -20.04 -2.36 11.04
CA GLN A 72 -19.73 -1.86 12.37
C GLN A 72 -18.59 -0.83 12.28
N PRO A 73 -18.66 0.27 13.07
CA PRO A 73 -17.58 1.25 13.10
C PRO A 73 -16.36 0.65 13.79
N VAL A 74 -15.26 0.49 13.05
CA VAL A 74 -13.97 0.03 13.57
C VAL A 74 -12.95 1.18 13.45
N PRO A 75 -12.31 1.63 14.54
CA PRO A 75 -11.35 2.71 14.49
C PRO A 75 -10.07 2.28 13.78
N ILE A 76 -9.67 3.04 12.77
CA ILE A 76 -8.37 2.92 12.09
C ILE A 76 -7.43 3.95 12.70
N ARG A 77 -6.23 3.52 13.09
CA ARG A 77 -5.19 4.41 13.59
C ARG A 77 -4.21 4.70 12.45
N SER A 78 -3.78 5.94 12.32
CA SER A 78 -2.69 6.36 11.44
C SER A 78 -1.74 7.30 12.19
N ARG A 79 -0.57 7.51 11.60
CA ARG A 79 0.40 8.54 12.01
C ARG A 79 0.72 9.39 10.79
N PRO A 80 0.89 10.71 10.93
CA PRO A 80 1.30 11.56 9.83
C PRO A 80 2.50 10.98 9.10
N ALA A 81 2.48 10.99 7.76
CA ALA A 81 3.49 10.31 6.95
C ALA A 81 4.94 10.70 7.32
N ARG A 82 5.18 11.95 7.72
CA ARG A 82 6.50 12.44 8.15
C ARG A 82 6.96 11.94 9.52
N ASP A 83 6.07 11.38 10.31
CA ASP A 83 6.34 10.85 11.65
C ASP A 83 6.21 9.32 11.70
N ASP A 84 5.77 8.70 10.60
CA ASP A 84 5.62 7.25 10.49
C ASP A 84 6.98 6.56 10.38
N ASP A 85 7.43 5.98 11.48
CA ASP A 85 8.61 5.13 11.61
C ASP A 85 8.29 3.64 11.71
N LEU A 86 7.04 3.26 11.45
CA LEU A 86 6.58 1.88 11.59
C LEU A 86 6.24 1.24 10.24
N ILE A 87 5.29 1.80 9.49
CA ILE A 87 4.77 1.18 8.26
C ILE A 87 5.29 1.91 7.04
N GLY A 88 4.97 3.20 6.91
CA GLY A 88 5.32 4.00 5.73
C GLY A 88 6.77 4.43 5.68
N GLY A 89 7.48 4.42 6.80
CA GLY A 89 8.91 4.78 6.86
C GLY A 89 9.23 6.21 6.41
N GLY A 90 8.25 7.12 6.47
CA GLY A 90 8.40 8.50 6.03
C GLY A 90 9.14 9.41 7.02
N LYS A 91 9.44 8.91 8.22
CA LYS A 91 10.25 9.64 9.21
C LYS A 91 11.67 9.92 8.68
N PRO A 92 12.12 11.19 8.64
CA PRO A 92 13.44 11.54 8.12
C PRO A 92 14.56 10.79 8.83
N CYS A 93 15.34 10.04 8.04
CA CYS A 93 16.48 9.27 8.53
C CYS A 93 17.72 9.50 7.63
N PRO A 94 18.63 10.42 8.00
CA PRO A 94 19.83 10.71 7.20
C PRO A 94 20.70 9.47 6.92
N ARG A 95 20.78 8.56 7.89
CA ARG A 95 21.55 7.32 7.74
C ARG A 95 20.96 6.39 6.69
N LEU A 96 19.63 6.32 6.57
CA LEU A 96 18.96 5.54 5.53
C LEU A 96 19.34 6.03 4.13
N TYR A 97 19.29 7.34 3.90
CA TYR A 97 19.69 7.91 2.61
C TYR A 97 21.15 7.63 2.25
N GLN A 98 22.05 7.68 3.24
CA GLN A 98 23.46 7.32 3.03
C GLN A 98 23.61 5.84 2.67
N LEU A 99 22.91 4.95 3.38
CA LEU A 99 22.92 3.51 3.11
C LEU A 99 22.35 3.19 1.73
N MET A 100 21.24 3.83 1.34
CA MET A 100 20.67 3.69 0.00
C MET A 100 21.68 4.08 -1.08
N ARG A 101 22.39 5.19 -0.92
CA ARG A 101 23.44 5.59 -1.88
C ARG A 101 24.55 4.54 -1.96
N LEU A 102 25.02 4.00 -0.83
CA LEU A 102 26.04 2.96 -0.80
C LEU A 102 25.58 1.67 -1.49
N VAL A 103 24.32 1.27 -1.29
CA VAL A 103 23.75 0.08 -1.93
C VAL A 103 23.58 0.28 -3.43
N LEU A 104 23.07 1.44 -3.86
CA LEU A 104 22.85 1.76 -5.27
C LEU A 104 24.16 1.91 -6.07
N SER A 105 25.28 2.14 -5.39
CA SER A 105 26.64 2.15 -5.95
C SER A 105 27.42 0.85 -5.67
N SER A 106 26.74 -0.22 -5.24
CA SER A 106 27.40 -1.49 -4.98
C SER A 106 27.65 -2.29 -6.27
N PRO A 107 28.69 -3.15 -6.31
CA PRO A 107 28.99 -3.97 -7.48
C PRO A 107 27.83 -4.87 -7.94
N GLY A 108 26.98 -5.32 -7.00
CA GLY A 108 25.81 -6.13 -7.32
C GLY A 108 24.74 -5.35 -8.10
N VAL A 109 24.50 -4.10 -7.69
CA VAL A 109 23.58 -3.20 -8.41
C VAL A 109 24.18 -2.79 -9.76
N ASP A 110 25.48 -2.56 -9.83
CA ASP A 110 26.16 -2.27 -11.10
C ASP A 110 26.09 -3.47 -12.07
N CYS A 111 26.20 -4.70 -11.58
CA CYS A 111 26.01 -5.90 -12.39
C CYS A 111 24.59 -5.96 -12.98
N ILE A 112 23.55 -5.69 -12.17
CA ILE A 112 22.17 -5.61 -12.66
C ILE A 112 22.04 -4.49 -13.69
N ARG A 113 22.60 -3.31 -13.40
CA ARG A 113 22.54 -2.16 -14.32
C ARG A 113 23.14 -2.50 -15.68
N ASN A 114 24.30 -3.15 -15.69
CA ASN A 114 24.99 -3.54 -16.92
C ASN A 114 24.25 -4.65 -17.68
N ASN A 115 23.59 -5.58 -16.98
CA ASN A 115 22.82 -6.65 -17.62
C ASN A 115 21.58 -6.13 -18.37
N PHE A 116 20.99 -5.02 -17.94
CA PHE A 116 19.79 -4.40 -18.53
C PHE A 116 20.09 -3.08 -19.23
N ASP A 117 21.34 -2.80 -19.57
CA ASP A 117 21.76 -1.52 -20.17
C ASP A 117 21.01 -1.23 -21.49
N THR A 118 20.81 -2.25 -22.31
CA THR A 118 20.04 -2.13 -23.56
C THR A 118 18.58 -1.77 -23.32
N ASP A 119 17.97 -2.32 -22.26
CA ASP A 119 16.58 -2.03 -21.92
C ASP A 119 16.41 -0.62 -21.35
N PHE A 120 17.35 -0.18 -20.51
CA PHE A 120 17.35 1.19 -19.99
C PHE A 120 17.56 2.23 -21.11
N GLN A 121 18.41 1.94 -22.09
CA GLN A 121 18.57 2.77 -23.29
C GLN A 121 17.29 2.81 -24.14
N TYR A 122 16.63 1.67 -24.31
CA TYR A 122 15.35 1.60 -25.02
C TYR A 122 14.28 2.46 -24.33
N ILE A 123 14.14 2.32 -23.02
CA ILE A 123 13.20 3.12 -22.22
C ILE A 123 13.53 4.60 -22.34
N HIS A 124 14.80 4.99 -22.22
CA HIS A 124 15.23 6.37 -22.37
C HIS A 124 14.81 6.96 -23.73
N LEU A 125 15.08 6.23 -24.82
CA LEU A 125 14.80 6.65 -26.19
C LEU A 125 13.30 6.82 -26.46
N HIS A 126 12.46 5.92 -25.93
CA HIS A 126 11.04 5.86 -26.26
C HIS A 126 10.12 6.56 -25.26
N MET A 127 10.52 6.67 -23.99
CA MET A 127 9.71 7.27 -22.93
C MET A 127 10.13 8.70 -22.58
N GLY A 128 11.28 9.18 -23.09
CA GLY A 128 11.78 10.53 -22.81
C GLY A 128 12.22 10.74 -21.35
N VAL A 129 12.50 9.67 -20.61
CA VAL A 129 12.96 9.71 -19.22
C VAL A 129 14.48 9.79 -19.20
N ASN A 130 15.05 10.81 -18.55
CA ASN A 130 16.51 10.96 -18.43
C ASN A 130 17.07 10.09 -17.29
N ASN A 131 18.28 9.55 -17.47
CA ASN A 131 19.00 8.74 -16.47
C ASN A 131 18.17 7.54 -15.97
N VAL A 132 17.69 6.70 -16.89
CA VAL A 132 16.94 5.49 -16.52
C VAL A 132 17.85 4.52 -15.78
N GLY A 133 17.60 4.37 -14.48
CA GLY A 133 18.15 3.31 -13.66
C GLY A 133 17.06 2.38 -13.17
N ILE A 134 17.43 1.54 -12.19
CA ILE A 134 16.52 0.55 -11.59
C ILE A 134 15.30 1.24 -10.95
N ILE A 135 15.50 2.39 -10.29
CA ILE A 135 14.41 3.10 -9.61
C ILE A 135 13.42 3.67 -10.61
N GLU A 136 13.92 4.32 -11.67
CA GLU A 136 13.09 4.90 -12.73
C GLU A 136 12.32 3.82 -13.48
N ALA A 137 12.93 2.67 -13.73
CA ALA A 137 12.27 1.53 -14.33
C ALA A 137 11.15 0.95 -13.44
N CYS A 138 11.34 0.89 -12.12
CA CYS A 138 10.28 0.52 -11.18
C CYS A 138 9.11 1.51 -11.23
N LEU A 139 9.39 2.82 -11.21
CA LEU A 139 8.35 3.84 -11.31
C LEU A 139 7.59 3.78 -12.64
N LEU A 140 8.28 3.46 -13.73
CA LEU A 140 7.64 3.24 -15.03
C LEU A 140 6.74 2.01 -15.00
N LEU A 141 7.21 0.91 -14.42
CA LEU A 141 6.40 -0.30 -14.28
C LEU A 141 5.11 -0.02 -13.50
N ASP A 142 5.19 0.76 -12.41
CA ASP A 142 4.00 1.16 -11.66
C ASP A 142 2.99 1.82 -12.58
N VAL A 143 3.41 2.77 -13.42
CA VAL A 143 2.53 3.46 -14.39
C VAL A 143 1.97 2.52 -15.45
N LEU A 144 2.79 1.64 -16.02
CA LEU A 144 2.39 0.73 -17.09
C LEU A 144 1.44 -0.38 -16.62
N THR A 145 1.42 -0.65 -15.32
CA THR A 145 0.60 -1.70 -14.71
C THR A 145 -0.64 -1.17 -13.99
N VAL A 146 -0.86 0.17 -13.98
CA VAL A 146 -2.14 0.73 -13.59
C VAL A 146 -3.17 0.40 -14.67
N GLU A 147 -3.97 -0.64 -14.44
CA GLU A 147 -5.21 -0.90 -15.18
C GLU A 147 -6.34 0.07 -14.81
#